data_AF-A0A9P4V6H0-F1
#
_entry.id   AF-A0A9P4V6H0-F1
#
_cell.length_a   1.000
_cell.length_b   1.000
_cell.length_c   1.000
_cell.angle_alpha   90.00
_cell.angle_beta   90.00
_cell.angle_gamma   90.00
#
_symmetry.space_group_name_H-M   'P 1'
#
loop_
_entity.id
_entity.type
_entity.pdbx_description
1 polymer ?
#
loop_
_entity_poly.entity_id
_entity_poly.type
_entity_poly.pdbx_seq_one_letter_code
_entity_poly.pdbx_strand_id
1 'polypeptide(L)'
;MSAGYFPKREKIGLEDLFKGLVTASHILHKNGIVDAYGHISVRSPDNPATFWMSRSVAPALVSTPEDLVEYNVEDANPVEKNMKPGFLERHLHSEMYKKFPAINSVVHSHCPDVLPYCVSGVPLKATIHTAGFLGGDVPVWDASSHYPSGSKNDLLVRDKTLGASLAAAFKPATSAGFIYSKVRSALPAQIGGAPVDPAKDPDHAVVLMQGHGFTTAAHGIEEAVCQAIYTKEAAKAQTTALTIRNAHFGHVVEGKIDVEGGGKIKSAKVKAEGDLKYLSDKECHDTWESIQNTITRPWELWCREVEISPLYRNNCPSGED
;
A
#
# COMPACT_ATOMS: atom_id res chain seq x y z
N MET A 1 -22.40 -15.84 1.66
CA MET A 1 -21.40 -16.26 0.67
C MET A 1 -20.42 -15.10 0.53
N SER A 2 -19.17 -15.32 0.91
CA SER A 2 -18.11 -14.30 0.94
C SER A 2 -17.53 -14.18 -0.47
N ALA A 3 -17.59 -12.99 -1.07
CA ALA A 3 -16.91 -12.69 -2.32
C ALA A 3 -15.40 -12.60 -2.01
N GLY A 4 -14.71 -13.74 -2.07
CA GLY A 4 -13.31 -13.87 -1.71
C GLY A 4 -12.37 -13.49 -2.84
N TYR A 5 -11.30 -12.77 -2.49
CA TYR A 5 -9.96 -12.70 -3.10
C TYR A 5 -9.78 -12.47 -4.60
N PHE A 6 -10.44 -13.28 -5.43
CA PHE A 6 -10.49 -13.15 -6.87
C PHE A 6 -11.89 -12.69 -7.23
N PRO A 7 -12.07 -11.62 -8.02
CA PRO A 7 -13.41 -11.17 -8.41
C PRO A 7 -14.23 -12.18 -9.25
N LYS A 8 -13.78 -13.43 -9.42
CA LYS A 8 -14.38 -14.45 -10.31
C LYS A 8 -14.28 -15.94 -9.89
N ARG A 9 -13.85 -16.33 -8.67
CA ARG A 9 -13.85 -17.77 -8.27
C ARG A 9 -15.00 -18.09 -7.30
N GLU A 10 -15.79 -19.14 -7.61
CA GLU A 10 -16.97 -19.54 -6.83
C GLU A 10 -16.66 -20.38 -5.58
N LYS A 11 -15.44 -20.90 -5.41
CA LYS A 11 -14.93 -21.52 -4.18
C LYS A 11 -13.42 -21.35 -4.10
N ILE A 12 -12.90 -20.91 -2.96
CA ILE A 12 -11.46 -20.87 -2.67
C ILE A 12 -11.28 -21.67 -1.40
N GLY A 13 -10.57 -22.80 -1.48
CA GLY A 13 -10.17 -23.54 -0.29
C GLY A 13 -9.07 -22.78 0.47
N LEU A 14 -8.90 -23.10 1.75
CA LEU A 14 -7.82 -22.55 2.57
C LEU A 14 -6.43 -22.79 1.95
N GLU A 15 -6.28 -23.90 1.22
CA GLU A 15 -5.05 -24.27 0.50
C GLU A 15 -4.71 -23.29 -0.63
N ASP A 16 -5.70 -22.92 -1.45
CA ASP A 16 -5.53 -21.92 -2.51
C ASP A 16 -5.20 -20.55 -1.92
N LEU A 17 -5.79 -20.20 -0.78
CA LEU A 17 -5.49 -18.97 -0.06
C LEU A 17 -4.03 -18.92 0.36
N PHE A 18 -3.53 -20.00 0.97
CA PHE A 18 -2.15 -20.09 1.43
C PHE A 18 -1.17 -20.03 0.25
N LYS A 19 -1.45 -20.79 -0.81
CA LYS A 19 -0.65 -20.76 -2.03
C LYS A 19 -0.61 -19.35 -2.63
N GLY A 20 -1.75 -18.66 -2.68
CA GLY A 20 -1.85 -17.27 -3.15
C GLY A 20 -1.05 -16.29 -2.30
N LEU A 21 -1.15 -16.39 -0.97
CA LEU A 21 -0.43 -15.53 -0.02
C LEU A 21 1.09 -15.71 -0.07
N VAL A 22 1.56 -16.96 -0.19
CA VAL A 22 2.99 -17.26 -0.38
C VAL A 22 3.47 -16.71 -1.72
N THR A 23 2.70 -16.92 -2.79
CA THR A 23 3.02 -16.39 -4.13
C THR A 23 3.12 -14.86 -4.12
N ALA A 24 2.17 -14.18 -3.46
CA ALA A 24 2.18 -12.72 -3.33
C ALA A 24 3.42 -12.21 -2.58
N SER A 25 3.85 -12.90 -1.51
CA SER A 25 5.07 -12.57 -0.78
C SER A 25 6.31 -12.64 -1.69
N HIS A 26 6.37 -13.65 -2.57
CA HIS A 26 7.44 -13.79 -3.55
C HIS A 26 7.37 -12.72 -4.64
N ILE A 27 6.18 -12.39 -5.15
CA ILE A 27 5.98 -11.37 -6.17
C ILE A 27 6.42 -10.00 -5.66
N LEU A 28 6.00 -9.65 -4.44
CA LEU A 28 6.37 -8.39 -3.80
C LEU A 28 7.90 -8.29 -3.64
N HIS A 29 8.55 -9.37 -3.19
CA HIS A 29 10.01 -9.39 -3.05
C HIS A 29 10.70 -9.29 -4.43
N LYS A 30 10.26 -10.08 -5.41
CA LYS A 30 10.81 -10.09 -6.78
C LYS A 30 10.75 -8.71 -7.44
N ASN A 31 9.70 -7.95 -7.14
CA ASN A 31 9.48 -6.60 -7.65
C ASN A 31 10.12 -5.50 -6.78
N GLY A 32 10.90 -5.85 -5.75
CA GLY A 32 11.58 -4.87 -4.89
C GLY A 32 10.62 -4.04 -4.03
N ILE A 33 9.43 -4.57 -3.76
CA ILE A 33 8.44 -3.91 -2.90
C ILE A 33 8.72 -4.22 -1.44
N VAL A 34 9.02 -5.47 -1.12
CA VAL A 34 9.38 -5.87 0.25
C VAL A 34 10.82 -6.38 0.27
N ASP A 35 11.51 -6.06 1.36
CA ASP A 35 12.81 -6.60 1.72
C ASP A 35 12.62 -7.78 2.70
N ALA A 36 13.54 -7.98 3.66
CA ALA A 36 13.40 -9.01 4.69
C ALA A 36 12.35 -8.71 5.78
N TYR A 37 11.83 -7.47 5.83
CA TYR A 37 10.98 -6.97 6.92
C TYR A 37 9.56 -6.63 6.47
N GLY A 38 9.35 -6.32 5.19
CA GLY A 38 8.01 -6.09 4.64
C GLY A 38 7.11 -7.34 4.68
N HIS A 39 5.80 -7.16 4.59
CA HIS A 39 4.85 -8.27 4.74
C HIS A 39 3.46 -7.97 4.18
N ILE A 40 2.78 -9.03 3.73
CA ILE A 40 1.39 -9.02 3.26
C ILE A 40 0.52 -9.90 4.16
N SER A 41 -0.74 -9.52 4.32
CA SER A 41 -1.76 -10.32 5.02
C SER A 41 -3.06 -10.39 4.23
N VAL A 42 -3.94 -11.30 4.66
CA VAL A 42 -5.29 -11.45 4.13
C VAL A 42 -6.31 -11.76 5.21
N ARG A 43 -7.47 -11.11 5.17
CA ARG A 43 -8.64 -11.49 5.96
C ARG A 43 -9.13 -12.89 5.58
N SER A 44 -9.37 -13.74 6.58
CA SER A 44 -9.92 -15.07 6.33
C SER A 44 -11.30 -14.97 5.65
N PRO A 45 -11.51 -15.66 4.50
CA PRO A 45 -12.78 -15.60 3.77
C PRO A 45 -13.91 -16.33 4.51
N ASP A 46 -13.57 -17.30 5.37
CA ASP A 46 -14.50 -18.11 6.14
C ASP A 46 -14.81 -17.50 7.51
N ASN A 47 -13.89 -16.67 8.04
CA ASN A 47 -14.05 -16.00 9.32
C ASN A 47 -13.51 -14.56 9.26
N PRO A 48 -14.37 -13.54 9.05
CA PRO A 48 -13.90 -12.16 8.93
C PRO A 48 -13.30 -11.58 10.23
N ALA A 49 -13.42 -12.28 11.35
CA ALA A 49 -12.79 -11.92 12.63
C ALA A 49 -11.32 -12.34 12.72
N THR A 50 -10.79 -13.06 11.71
CA THR A 50 -9.38 -13.48 11.65
C THR A 50 -8.73 -13.10 10.32
N PHE A 51 -7.39 -13.15 10.30
CA PHE A 51 -6.58 -12.92 9.10
C PHE A 51 -5.31 -13.76 9.12
N TRP A 52 -4.78 -14.08 7.94
CA TRP A 52 -3.56 -14.85 7.73
C TRP A 52 -2.40 -13.95 7.30
N MET A 53 -1.21 -14.25 7.82
CA MET A 53 0.04 -13.55 7.51
C MET A 53 1.20 -14.52 7.75
N SER A 54 2.34 -14.32 7.10
CA SER A 54 3.52 -15.11 7.45
C SER A 54 4.04 -14.79 8.86
N ARG A 55 4.60 -15.79 9.53
CA ARG A 55 5.46 -15.57 10.70
C ARG A 55 6.64 -14.66 10.33
N SER A 56 7.43 -14.25 11.34
CA SER A 56 8.61 -13.38 11.16
C SER A 56 9.72 -14.09 10.37
N VAL A 57 9.61 -14.06 9.04
CA VAL A 57 10.49 -14.63 8.02
C VAL A 57 10.48 -13.70 6.82
N ALA A 58 11.64 -13.56 6.17
CA ALA A 58 11.73 -12.77 4.95
C ALA A 58 10.73 -13.29 3.89
N PRO A 59 9.92 -12.42 3.26
CA PRO A 59 8.94 -12.78 2.24
C PRO A 59 9.43 -13.75 1.16
N ALA A 60 10.69 -13.63 0.73
CA ALA A 60 11.31 -14.53 -0.25
C ALA A 60 11.43 -16.00 0.22
N LEU A 61 11.43 -16.23 1.53
CA LEU A 61 11.70 -17.53 2.16
C LEU A 61 10.44 -18.20 2.73
N VAL A 62 9.30 -17.53 2.71
CA VAL A 62 8.01 -18.12 3.07
C VAL A 62 7.71 -19.22 2.05
N SER A 63 7.39 -20.44 2.48
CA SER A 63 7.30 -21.56 1.54
C SER A 63 6.25 -22.60 1.84
N THR A 64 5.80 -22.73 3.10
CA THR A 64 4.88 -23.79 3.50
C THR A 64 3.74 -23.22 4.35
N PRO A 65 2.63 -23.97 4.55
CA PRO A 65 1.56 -23.56 5.47
C PRO A 65 2.05 -23.27 6.89
N GLU A 66 3.09 -23.95 7.37
CA GLU A 66 3.70 -23.73 8.71
C GLU A 66 4.45 -22.41 8.83
N ASP A 67 4.64 -21.69 7.73
CA ASP A 67 5.12 -20.31 7.74
C ASP A 67 3.97 -19.31 7.89
N LEU A 68 2.71 -19.73 7.79
CA LEU A 68 1.54 -18.86 7.93
C LEU A 68 0.94 -18.98 9.32
N VAL A 69 0.43 -17.86 9.83
CA VAL A 69 -0.17 -17.75 11.15
C VAL A 69 -1.50 -17.03 11.02
N GLU A 70 -2.52 -17.59 11.65
CA GLU A 70 -3.82 -16.94 11.79
C GLU A 70 -3.81 -16.03 13.01
N TYR A 71 -4.28 -14.80 12.84
CA TYR A 71 -4.37 -13.79 13.88
C TYR A 71 -5.81 -13.29 14.03
N ASN A 72 -6.19 -12.92 15.25
CA ASN A 72 -7.46 -12.26 15.51
C ASN A 72 -7.41 -10.80 15.03
N VAL A 73 -8.47 -10.34 14.35
CA VAL A 73 -8.64 -8.92 13.95
C VAL A 73 -8.80 -8.02 15.18
N GLU A 74 -9.35 -8.53 16.28
CA GLU A 74 -9.59 -7.76 17.50
C GLU A 74 -8.29 -7.24 18.14
N ASP A 75 -7.24 -8.06 18.16
CA ASP A 75 -6.04 -7.77 18.95
C ASP A 75 -4.71 -8.18 18.35
N ALA A 76 -4.72 -8.77 17.15
CA ALA A 76 -3.55 -9.34 16.48
C ALA A 76 -2.84 -10.46 17.26
N ASN A 77 -3.49 -11.07 18.25
CA ASN A 77 -2.97 -12.28 18.87
C ASN A 77 -3.17 -13.48 17.95
N PRO A 78 -2.22 -14.43 17.91
CA PRO A 78 -2.40 -15.65 17.14
C PRO A 78 -3.61 -16.43 17.67
N VAL A 79 -4.39 -17.02 16.76
CA VAL A 79 -5.55 -17.85 17.11
C VAL A 79 -5.09 -19.11 17.83
N GLU A 80 -4.03 -19.74 17.32
CA GLU A 80 -3.41 -20.89 17.94
C GLU A 80 -2.36 -20.50 19.01
N LYS A 81 -2.26 -21.32 20.05
CA LYS A 81 -1.25 -21.17 21.10
C LYS A 81 0.10 -21.70 20.62
N ASN A 82 1.19 -21.15 21.17
CA ASN A 82 2.58 -21.60 20.91
C ASN A 82 3.04 -21.47 19.45
N MET A 83 2.46 -20.55 18.69
CA MET A 83 2.90 -20.25 17.33
C MET A 83 4.32 -19.65 17.32
N LYS A 84 5.04 -19.89 16.22
CA LYS A 84 6.32 -19.20 15.95
C LYS A 84 6.09 -17.68 15.97
N PRO A 85 7.08 -16.87 16.42
CA PRO A 85 6.91 -15.43 16.51
C PRO A 85 6.49 -14.79 15.17
N GLY A 86 5.42 -14.01 15.22
CA GLY A 86 4.95 -13.18 14.12
C GLY A 86 5.73 -11.88 13.98
N PHE A 87 5.45 -11.14 12.91
CA PHE A 87 5.89 -9.76 12.81
C PHE A 87 5.34 -8.92 13.96
N LEU A 88 6.16 -8.00 14.46
CA LEU A 88 5.77 -7.06 15.52
C LEU A 88 4.64 -6.14 15.05
N GLU A 89 4.66 -5.82 13.77
CA GLU A 89 3.78 -4.84 13.14
C GLU A 89 2.45 -5.41 12.65
N ARG A 90 2.14 -6.68 12.96
CA ARG A 90 0.84 -7.29 12.68
C ARG A 90 -0.37 -6.47 13.15
N HIS A 91 -0.19 -5.61 14.15
CA HIS A 91 -1.21 -4.69 14.63
C HIS A 91 -1.67 -3.67 13.57
N LEU A 92 -0.81 -3.28 12.62
CA LEU A 92 -1.26 -2.43 11.51
C LEU A 92 -2.29 -3.16 10.65
N HIS A 93 -2.13 -4.47 10.44
CA HIS A 93 -3.07 -5.27 9.65
C HIS A 93 -4.40 -5.45 10.38
N SER A 94 -4.34 -5.81 11.67
CA SER A 94 -5.54 -6.02 12.49
C SER A 94 -6.39 -4.75 12.56
N GLU A 95 -5.78 -3.58 12.78
CA GLU A 95 -6.51 -2.32 12.90
C GLU A 95 -7.06 -1.82 11.55
N MET A 96 -6.35 -2.09 10.45
CA MET A 96 -6.89 -1.87 9.11
C MET A 96 -8.14 -2.71 8.85
N TYR A 97 -8.09 -4.01 9.14
CA TYR A 97 -9.24 -4.91 9.01
C TYR A 97 -10.39 -4.56 9.95
N LYS A 98 -10.10 -4.08 11.16
CA LYS A 98 -11.10 -3.66 12.13
C LYS A 98 -11.83 -2.39 11.67
N LYS A 99 -11.07 -1.42 11.15
CA LYS A 99 -11.63 -0.13 10.70
C LYS A 99 -12.36 -0.24 9.37
N PHE A 100 -11.89 -1.08 8.47
CA PHE A 100 -12.42 -1.22 7.11
C PHE A 100 -12.87 -2.66 6.84
N PRO A 101 -14.15 -3.01 7.12
CA PRO A 101 -14.67 -4.35 6.84
C PRO A 101 -14.63 -4.74 5.36
N ALA A 102 -14.58 -3.78 4.44
CA ALA A 102 -14.60 -4.02 3.00
C ALA A 102 -13.26 -4.54 2.44
N ILE A 103 -12.13 -4.23 3.09
CA ILE A 103 -10.82 -4.68 2.61
C ILE A 103 -10.51 -6.10 3.09
N ASN A 104 -9.75 -6.83 2.26
CA ASN A 104 -9.34 -8.21 2.54
C ASN A 104 -7.84 -8.45 2.41
N SER A 105 -7.04 -7.47 1.97
CA SER A 105 -5.59 -7.62 1.90
C SER A 105 -4.88 -6.33 2.24
N VAL A 106 -3.77 -6.45 2.99
CA VAL A 106 -2.94 -5.32 3.42
C VAL A 106 -1.46 -5.64 3.17
N VAL A 107 -0.74 -4.70 2.56
CA VAL A 107 0.71 -4.78 2.33
C VAL A 107 1.40 -3.67 3.10
N HIS A 108 2.48 -4.00 3.79
CA HIS A 108 3.42 -3.03 4.36
C HIS A 108 4.80 -3.23 3.74
N SER A 109 5.46 -2.12 3.40
CA SER A 109 6.64 -2.10 2.55
C SER A 109 7.62 -1.00 2.93
N HIS A 110 8.91 -1.30 2.77
CA HIS A 110 10.03 -0.37 2.89
C HIS A 110 10.67 -0.08 1.51
N CYS A 111 9.84 0.01 0.46
CA CYS A 111 10.33 0.14 -0.92
C CYS A 111 11.23 1.38 -1.12
N PRO A 112 12.48 1.21 -1.56
CA PRO A 112 13.45 2.31 -1.67
C PRO A 112 13.03 3.48 -2.56
N ASP A 113 12.26 3.22 -3.64
CA ASP A 113 11.80 4.30 -4.54
C ASP A 113 10.70 5.16 -3.90
N VAL A 114 9.98 4.63 -2.90
CA VAL A 114 8.89 5.33 -2.20
C VAL A 114 9.41 6.08 -0.96
N LEU A 115 10.43 5.55 -0.27
CA LEU A 115 10.99 6.14 0.95
C LEU A 115 11.32 7.65 0.87
N PRO A 116 11.84 8.22 -0.25
CA PRO A 116 12.08 9.66 -0.34
C PRO A 116 10.81 10.50 -0.14
N TYR A 117 9.64 10.01 -0.54
CA TYR A 117 8.37 10.70 -0.35
C TYR A 117 7.89 10.66 1.10
N CYS A 118 8.37 9.70 1.90
CA CYS A 118 8.10 9.61 3.32
C CYS A 118 8.91 10.62 4.17
N VAL A 119 9.84 11.36 3.58
CA VAL A 119 10.74 12.27 4.33
C VAL A 119 10.94 13.65 3.71
N SER A 120 10.71 13.81 2.41
CA SER A 120 11.07 15.03 1.68
C SER A 120 10.07 16.18 1.80
N GLY A 121 8.82 15.90 2.20
CA GLY A 121 7.71 16.84 2.12
C GLY A 121 7.18 17.07 0.69
N VAL A 122 7.74 16.38 -0.31
CA VAL A 122 7.19 16.35 -1.67
C VAL A 122 6.03 15.34 -1.67
N PRO A 123 4.81 15.73 -2.08
CA PRO A 123 3.69 14.79 -2.13
C PRO A 123 3.89 13.76 -3.24
N LEU A 124 3.67 12.49 -2.92
CA LEU A 124 3.53 11.43 -3.93
C LEU A 124 2.15 11.55 -4.58
N LYS A 125 2.12 11.51 -5.92
CA LYS A 125 0.90 11.71 -6.72
C LYS A 125 0.80 10.70 -7.85
N ALA A 126 -0.41 10.48 -8.36
CA ALA A 126 -0.60 9.70 -9.57
C ALA A 126 0.04 10.40 -10.80
N THR A 127 1.14 9.84 -11.31
CA THR A 127 1.87 10.34 -12.50
C THR A 127 1.70 9.48 -13.74
N ILE A 128 1.20 8.26 -13.58
CA ILE A 128 1.04 7.26 -14.64
C ILE A 128 -0.34 6.61 -14.53
N HIS A 129 -0.94 6.23 -15.66
CA HIS A 129 -2.30 5.66 -15.70
C HIS A 129 -2.48 4.40 -14.85
N THR A 130 -1.43 3.59 -14.66
CA THR A 130 -1.47 2.39 -13.81
C THR A 130 -1.57 2.70 -12.31
N ALA A 131 -1.37 3.96 -11.92
CA ALA A 131 -1.35 4.41 -10.53
C ALA A 131 -2.49 5.38 -10.19
N GLY A 132 -3.59 5.37 -10.95
CA GLY A 132 -4.76 6.21 -10.70
C GLY A 132 -5.35 6.06 -9.29
N PHE A 133 -5.21 4.88 -8.66
CA PHE A 133 -5.64 4.61 -7.27
C PHE A 133 -4.95 5.46 -6.20
N LEU A 134 -3.80 6.08 -6.51
CA LEU A 134 -3.11 6.99 -5.58
C LEU A 134 -3.89 8.29 -5.38
N GLY A 135 -4.72 8.69 -6.36
CA GLY A 135 -5.42 9.97 -6.34
C GLY A 135 -4.48 11.18 -6.44
N GLY A 136 -4.99 12.33 -6.00
CA GLY A 136 -4.29 13.62 -6.14
C GLY A 136 -3.12 13.82 -5.18
N ASP A 137 -3.23 13.32 -3.94
CA ASP A 137 -2.18 13.39 -2.91
C ASP A 137 -2.25 12.15 -2.00
N VAL A 138 -1.13 11.43 -1.88
CA VAL A 138 -1.00 10.31 -0.93
C VAL A 138 -0.70 10.87 0.46
N PRO A 139 -1.51 10.54 1.48
CA PRO A 139 -1.30 11.02 2.86
C PRO A 139 -0.02 10.45 3.48
N VAL A 140 0.60 11.25 4.36
CA VAL A 140 1.76 10.85 5.17
C VAL A 140 1.33 10.82 6.64
N TRP A 141 1.42 9.65 7.26
CA TRP A 141 1.19 9.42 8.68
C TRP A 141 2.50 9.51 9.46
N ASP A 142 2.49 10.25 10.57
CA ASP A 142 3.64 10.41 11.46
C ASP A 142 3.42 9.68 12.79
N ALA A 143 4.15 8.57 12.98
CA ALA A 143 4.11 7.78 14.20
C ALA A 143 4.52 8.60 15.44
N SER A 144 5.40 9.59 15.29
CA SER A 144 5.98 10.34 16.40
C SER A 144 4.91 11.07 17.24
N SER A 145 3.81 11.46 16.59
CA SER A 145 2.67 12.14 17.20
C SER A 145 1.71 11.20 17.95
N HIS A 146 1.96 9.88 17.92
CA HIS A 146 1.06 8.86 18.47
C HIS A 146 1.71 7.94 19.52
N TYR A 147 3.01 8.09 19.78
CA TYR A 147 3.67 7.33 20.82
C TYR A 147 3.17 7.71 22.22
N PRO A 148 2.87 6.72 23.08
CA PRO A 148 2.68 6.98 24.50
C PRO A 148 3.91 7.64 25.12
N SER A 149 3.71 8.56 26.05
CA SER A 149 4.82 9.22 26.76
C SER A 149 5.74 8.18 27.43
N GLY A 150 7.06 8.35 27.24
CA GLY A 150 8.08 7.45 27.80
C GLY A 150 8.27 6.12 27.05
N SER A 151 7.52 5.87 25.98
CA SER A 151 7.71 4.69 25.13
C SER A 151 8.92 4.85 24.19
N LYS A 152 9.44 3.71 23.72
CA LYS A 152 10.50 3.70 22.70
C LYS A 152 9.91 4.17 21.37
N ASN A 153 10.42 5.28 20.86
CA ASN A 153 10.04 5.84 19.57
C ASN A 153 10.93 5.23 18.47
N ASP A 154 10.59 4.03 18.00
CA ASP A 154 11.35 3.30 16.97
C ASP A 154 10.62 3.16 15.62
N LEU A 155 9.60 4.00 15.43
CA LEU A 155 8.74 4.13 14.24
C LEU A 155 7.92 2.88 13.86
N LEU A 156 8.02 1.78 14.62
CA LEU A 156 7.30 0.53 14.36
C LEU A 156 5.88 0.57 14.94
N VAL A 157 4.93 -0.02 14.21
CA VAL A 157 3.50 -0.10 14.58
C VAL A 157 3.25 -1.32 15.48
N ARG A 158 3.75 -1.25 16.71
CA ARG A 158 3.86 -2.41 17.61
C ARG A 158 2.61 -2.74 18.42
N ASP A 159 1.61 -1.88 18.38
CA ASP A 159 0.39 -2.01 19.18
C ASP A 159 -0.84 -1.48 18.47
N LYS A 160 -2.01 -1.71 19.09
CA LYS A 160 -3.32 -1.32 18.56
C LYS A 160 -3.51 0.19 18.51
N THR A 161 -2.86 0.96 19.37
CA THR A 161 -2.97 2.42 19.40
C THR A 161 -2.32 3.02 18.16
N LEU A 162 -1.09 2.60 17.86
CA LEU A 162 -0.37 2.99 16.64
C LEU A 162 -1.06 2.43 15.39
N GLY A 163 -1.54 1.19 15.43
CA GLY A 163 -2.27 0.59 14.32
C GLY A 163 -3.56 1.35 13.98
N ALA A 164 -4.33 1.72 15.00
CA ALA A 164 -5.59 2.45 14.83
C ALA A 164 -5.36 3.89 14.33
N SER A 165 -4.28 4.55 14.76
CA SER A 165 -3.94 5.89 14.28
C SER A 165 -3.45 5.87 12.82
N LEU A 166 -2.65 4.87 12.42
CA LEU A 166 -2.31 4.64 11.02
C LEU A 166 -3.56 4.37 10.18
N ALA A 167 -4.45 3.48 10.65
CA ALA A 167 -5.70 3.20 9.95
C ALA A 167 -6.60 4.44 9.81
N ALA A 168 -6.53 5.39 10.74
CA ALA A 168 -7.23 6.67 10.62
C ALA A 168 -6.71 7.55 9.47
N ALA A 169 -5.43 7.46 9.10
CA ALA A 169 -4.86 8.22 7.98
C ALA A 169 -5.40 7.76 6.62
N PHE A 170 -5.93 6.53 6.51
CA PHE A 170 -6.59 6.04 5.30
C PHE A 170 -7.97 6.67 5.05
N LYS A 171 -8.55 7.36 6.04
CA LYS A 171 -9.82 8.08 5.93
C LYS A 171 -9.79 9.35 6.80
N PRO A 172 -9.06 10.39 6.37
CA PRO A 172 -8.89 11.61 7.14
C PRO A 172 -10.22 12.33 7.38
N ALA A 173 -10.40 12.92 8.56
CA ALA A 173 -11.64 13.63 8.90
C ALA A 173 -11.86 14.96 8.13
N THR A 174 -10.94 15.37 7.27
CA THR A 174 -10.97 16.65 6.57
C THR A 174 -11.75 16.56 5.24
N SER A 175 -12.43 17.66 4.91
CA SER A 175 -13.35 17.85 3.78
C SER A 175 -12.76 17.61 2.37
N ALA A 176 -11.46 17.31 2.25
CA ALA A 176 -10.84 16.86 0.99
C ALA A 176 -11.19 15.40 0.64
N GLY A 177 -11.49 14.55 1.63
CA GLY A 177 -11.96 13.17 1.41
C GLY A 177 -13.38 13.08 0.83
N PHE A 178 -14.13 14.19 0.86
CA PHE A 178 -15.52 14.25 0.41
C PHE A 178 -15.70 14.06 -1.11
N ILE A 179 -14.63 14.28 -1.90
CA ILE A 179 -14.66 14.06 -3.35
C ILE A 179 -14.27 12.61 -3.69
N TYR A 180 -13.26 12.04 -3.01
CA TYR A 180 -12.77 10.68 -3.32
C TYR A 180 -13.70 9.56 -2.81
N SER A 181 -14.43 9.77 -1.70
CA SER A 181 -15.38 8.76 -1.19
C SER A 181 -16.52 8.49 -2.18
N LYS A 182 -16.90 9.47 -3.02
CA LYS A 182 -17.87 9.29 -4.13
C LYS A 182 -17.31 8.52 -5.33
N VAL A 183 -15.99 8.47 -5.47
CA VAL A 183 -15.30 7.88 -6.63
C VAL A 183 -15.04 6.38 -6.42
N ARG A 184 -14.69 5.97 -5.19
CA ARG A 184 -14.61 4.55 -4.81
C ARG A 184 -15.98 3.89 -4.59
N SER A 185 -16.99 4.66 -4.18
CA SER A 185 -18.37 4.16 -3.99
C SER A 185 -19.23 4.12 -5.25
N ALA A 186 -18.78 4.74 -6.35
CA ALA A 186 -19.49 4.74 -7.63
C ALA A 186 -19.24 3.47 -8.47
N LEU A 187 -18.70 2.39 -7.88
CA LEU A 187 -18.65 1.10 -8.55
C LEU A 187 -20.06 0.69 -9.00
N PRO A 188 -20.28 0.31 -10.27
CA PRO A 188 -21.41 -0.52 -10.62
C PRO A 188 -21.33 -1.77 -9.75
N ALA A 189 -22.45 -2.20 -9.18
CA ALA A 189 -22.56 -3.49 -8.52
C ALA A 189 -22.10 -4.60 -9.50
N GLN A 190 -20.83 -4.96 -9.46
CA GLN A 190 -20.33 -6.09 -10.22
C GLN A 190 -20.46 -7.35 -9.37
N ILE A 191 -21.51 -8.09 -9.73
CA ILE A 191 -21.64 -9.54 -9.71
C ILE A 191 -21.57 -10.18 -8.31
N GLY A 192 -22.75 -10.26 -7.67
CA GLY A 192 -23.02 -11.17 -6.55
C GLY A 192 -22.71 -10.67 -5.13
N GLY A 193 -22.06 -9.52 -4.97
CA GLY A 193 -21.79 -8.89 -3.66
C GLY A 193 -22.79 -7.80 -3.30
N ALA A 194 -23.11 -7.67 -2.01
CA ALA A 194 -23.90 -6.58 -1.45
C ALA A 194 -23.30 -5.19 -1.81
N PRO A 195 -24.10 -4.10 -1.84
CA PRO A 195 -23.61 -2.76 -2.19
C PRO A 195 -22.45 -2.32 -1.30
N VAL A 196 -21.45 -1.67 -1.93
CA VAL A 196 -20.29 -1.07 -1.26
C VAL A 196 -20.79 0.04 -0.32
N ASP A 197 -20.67 -0.17 0.99
CA ASP A 197 -20.97 0.85 1.98
C ASP A 197 -19.79 1.84 2.04
N PRO A 198 -19.92 3.08 1.55
CA PRO A 198 -18.82 4.04 1.48
C PRO A 198 -18.25 4.37 2.86
N ALA A 199 -19.00 4.11 3.94
CA ALA A 199 -18.50 4.28 5.30
C ALA A 199 -17.43 3.24 5.67
N LYS A 200 -17.47 2.05 5.05
CA LYS A 200 -16.65 0.87 5.38
C LYS A 200 -15.37 0.73 4.54
N ASP A 201 -15.20 1.54 3.51
CA ASP A 201 -13.98 1.62 2.70
C ASP A 201 -13.05 2.76 3.16
N PRO A 202 -11.73 2.60 2.97
CA PRO A 202 -10.79 3.69 3.10
C PRO A 202 -10.89 4.66 1.92
N ASP A 203 -10.65 5.95 2.18
CA ASP A 203 -10.61 6.98 1.13
C ASP A 203 -9.32 6.87 0.33
N HIS A 204 -8.21 6.48 0.95
CA HIS A 204 -6.94 6.26 0.26
C HIS A 204 -6.63 4.78 0.13
N ALA A 205 -6.04 4.34 -0.98
CA ALA A 205 -5.52 2.98 -1.11
C ALA A 205 -4.14 2.83 -0.45
N VAL A 206 -3.39 3.93 -0.32
CA VAL A 206 -2.01 3.98 0.16
C VAL A 206 -1.86 5.09 1.21
N VAL A 207 -1.11 4.80 2.26
CA VAL A 207 -0.61 5.80 3.23
C VAL A 207 0.89 5.63 3.37
N LEU A 208 1.64 6.73 3.26
CA LEU A 208 3.08 6.77 3.56
C LEU A 208 3.27 6.92 5.08
N MET A 209 4.35 6.36 5.60
CA MET A 209 4.71 6.39 7.02
C MET A 209 6.02 7.14 7.15
N GLN A 210 5.99 8.31 7.81
CA GLN A 210 7.11 9.23 7.93
C GLN A 210 8.36 8.51 8.47
N GLY A 211 9.46 8.56 7.71
CA GLY A 211 10.74 7.93 8.09
C GLY A 211 10.71 6.39 8.19
N HIS A 212 9.68 5.73 7.67
CA HIS A 212 9.51 4.29 7.81
C HIS A 212 9.25 3.57 6.48
N GLY A 213 8.12 3.80 5.81
CA GLY A 213 7.68 2.98 4.68
C GLY A 213 6.33 3.40 4.15
N PHE A 214 5.57 2.47 3.56
CA PHE A 214 4.17 2.69 3.20
C PHE A 214 3.30 1.47 3.50
N THR A 215 2.00 1.70 3.62
CA THR A 215 0.99 0.65 3.75
C THR A 215 -0.06 0.81 2.64
N THR A 216 -0.51 -0.32 2.08
CA THR A 216 -1.55 -0.41 1.06
C THR A 216 -2.70 -1.29 1.55
N ALA A 217 -3.94 -0.95 1.22
CA ALA A 217 -5.13 -1.69 1.60
C ALA A 217 -6.10 -1.88 0.42
N ALA A 218 -6.49 -3.14 0.16
CA ALA A 218 -7.25 -3.52 -1.03
C ALA A 218 -8.30 -4.61 -0.75
N HIS A 219 -9.16 -4.86 -1.74
CA HIS A 219 -10.25 -5.85 -1.62
C HIS A 219 -9.79 -7.30 -1.84
N GLY A 220 -8.56 -7.52 -2.31
CA GLY A 220 -7.95 -8.84 -2.52
C GLY A 220 -6.42 -8.76 -2.66
N ILE A 221 -5.75 -9.92 -2.74
CA ILE A 221 -4.28 -9.97 -2.82
C ILE A 221 -3.75 -9.33 -4.10
N GLU A 222 -4.38 -9.65 -5.22
CA GLU A 222 -3.92 -9.25 -6.55
C GLU A 222 -3.94 -7.73 -6.66
N GLU A 223 -5.02 -7.12 -6.14
CA GLU A 223 -5.17 -5.69 -6.06
C GLU A 223 -4.15 -5.07 -5.10
N ALA A 224 -3.94 -5.63 -3.90
CA ALA A 224 -2.95 -5.10 -2.95
C ALA A 224 -1.53 -5.16 -3.53
N VAL A 225 -1.17 -6.25 -4.21
CA VAL A 225 0.12 -6.43 -4.87
C VAL A 225 0.27 -5.47 -6.05
N CYS A 226 -0.76 -5.33 -6.88
CA CYS A 226 -0.80 -4.40 -8.00
C CYS A 226 -0.64 -2.94 -7.53
N GLN A 227 -1.40 -2.53 -6.50
CA GLN A 227 -1.30 -1.21 -5.90
C GLN A 227 0.09 -0.97 -5.32
N ALA A 228 0.67 -1.92 -4.59
CA ALA A 228 2.00 -1.76 -4.03
C ALA A 228 3.09 -1.62 -5.12
N ILE A 229 3.01 -2.44 -6.18
CA ILE A 229 3.95 -2.36 -7.31
C ILE A 229 3.82 -1.03 -8.06
N TYR A 230 2.61 -0.60 -8.41
CA TYR A 230 2.43 0.64 -9.16
C TYR A 230 2.59 1.91 -8.30
N THR A 231 2.52 1.80 -6.96
CA THR A 231 2.97 2.87 -6.05
C THR A 231 4.46 3.13 -6.25
N LYS A 232 5.28 2.07 -6.27
CA LYS A 232 6.71 2.16 -6.57
C LYS A 232 6.94 2.75 -7.97
N GLU A 233 6.26 2.24 -8.99
CA GLU A 233 6.47 2.73 -10.37
C GLU A 233 6.08 4.21 -10.53
N ALA A 234 5.00 4.66 -9.87
CA ALA A 234 4.62 6.08 -9.85
C ALA A 234 5.64 6.94 -9.11
N ALA A 235 6.14 6.49 -7.95
CA ALA A 235 7.17 7.19 -7.20
C ALA A 235 8.46 7.33 -8.01
N LYS A 236 8.88 6.26 -8.68
CA LYS A 236 10.05 6.26 -9.57
C LYS A 236 9.87 7.18 -10.78
N ALA A 237 8.70 7.13 -11.43
CA ALA A 237 8.38 8.01 -12.55
C ALA A 237 8.39 9.49 -12.12
N GLN A 238 7.75 9.80 -10.98
CA GLN A 238 7.72 11.15 -10.42
C GLN A 238 9.12 11.66 -10.06
N THR A 239 9.94 10.83 -9.40
CA THR A 239 11.33 11.18 -9.04
C THR A 239 12.15 11.47 -10.29
N THR A 240 12.06 10.60 -11.29
CA THR A 240 12.78 10.77 -12.55
C THR A 240 12.31 12.04 -13.29
N ALA A 241 11.01 12.31 -13.32
CA ALA A 241 10.45 13.51 -13.92
C ALA A 241 10.91 14.79 -13.22
N LEU A 242 10.99 14.78 -11.88
CA LEU A 242 11.56 15.88 -11.09
C LEU A 242 13.04 16.09 -11.43
N THR A 243 13.82 15.01 -11.57
CA THR A 243 15.24 15.11 -11.98
C THR A 243 15.39 15.70 -13.38
N ILE A 244 14.65 15.19 -14.37
CA ILE A 244 14.68 15.70 -15.75
C ILE A 244 14.30 17.17 -15.78
N ARG A 245 13.22 17.54 -15.08
CA ARG A 245 12.74 18.91 -14.97
C ARG A 245 13.83 19.82 -14.38
N ASN A 246 14.41 19.45 -13.25
CA ASN A 246 15.43 20.26 -12.58
C ASN A 246 16.70 20.38 -13.42
N ALA A 247 17.07 19.35 -14.19
CA ALA A 247 18.19 19.41 -15.13
C ALA A 247 17.89 20.31 -16.35
N HIS A 248 16.66 20.28 -16.87
CA HIS A 248 16.27 21.04 -18.06
C HIS A 248 16.04 22.52 -17.77
N PHE A 249 15.22 22.84 -16.76
CA PHE A 249 14.87 24.21 -16.43
C PHE A 249 15.89 24.88 -15.52
N GLY A 250 16.77 24.13 -14.84
CA GLY A 250 17.70 24.66 -13.85
C GLY A 250 16.99 25.42 -12.72
N HIS A 251 17.77 26.10 -11.90
CA HIS A 251 17.27 27.20 -11.08
C HIS A 251 17.52 28.51 -11.85
N VAL A 252 16.61 28.89 -12.76
CA VAL A 252 16.67 30.25 -13.31
C VAL A 252 16.30 31.21 -12.19
N VAL A 253 17.31 31.82 -11.58
CA VAL A 253 17.14 32.97 -10.69
C VAL A 253 16.90 34.20 -11.56
N GLU A 254 15.69 34.35 -12.08
CA GLU A 254 15.26 35.61 -12.70
C GLU A 254 14.70 36.54 -11.63
N GLY A 255 15.55 37.47 -11.18
CA GLY A 255 15.15 38.53 -10.26
C GLY A 255 16.09 39.72 -10.33
N LYS A 256 15.57 40.93 -10.05
CA LYS A 256 16.41 42.10 -9.77
C LYS A 256 17.26 41.78 -8.54
N ILE A 257 18.56 41.62 -8.73
CA ILE A 257 19.50 41.55 -7.62
C ILE A 257 19.70 42.99 -7.13
N ASP A 258 18.99 43.40 -6.08
CA ASP A 258 19.32 44.63 -5.36
C ASP A 258 20.61 44.37 -4.57
N VAL A 259 21.72 44.88 -5.09
CA VAL A 259 23.03 44.85 -4.44
C VAL A 259 23.24 46.19 -3.73
N GLU A 260 23.35 46.19 -2.40
CA GLU A 260 23.93 47.32 -1.68
C GLU A 260 25.46 47.17 -1.60
N GLY A 261 26.16 48.31 -1.46
CA GLY A 261 27.61 48.35 -1.31
C GLY A 261 28.10 47.32 -0.27
N GLY A 262 28.89 46.34 -0.75
CA GLY A 262 29.36 45.21 0.05
C GLY A 262 28.85 43.83 -0.39
N GLY A 263 28.02 43.73 -1.43
CA GLY A 263 27.74 42.45 -2.11
C GLY A 263 26.68 41.55 -1.43
N LYS A 264 25.85 42.09 -0.53
CA LYS A 264 24.76 41.34 0.11
C LYS A 264 23.49 41.37 -0.76
N ILE A 265 22.91 40.19 -1.02
CA ILE A 265 21.66 40.02 -1.80
C ILE A 265 20.46 40.19 -0.85
N LYS A 266 19.55 41.15 -1.14
CA LYS A 266 18.34 41.41 -0.32
C LYS A 266 17.20 40.41 -0.52
N SER A 267 16.94 39.97 -1.75
CA SER A 267 15.90 38.98 -2.06
C SER A 267 16.07 38.46 -3.49
N ALA A 268 15.91 37.15 -3.69
CA ALA A 268 15.85 36.53 -5.01
C ALA A 268 14.51 35.80 -5.16
N LYS A 269 13.77 36.04 -6.25
CA LYS A 269 12.62 35.22 -6.61
C LYS A 269 13.08 34.21 -7.65
N VAL A 270 12.99 32.92 -7.32
CA VAL A 270 13.23 31.84 -8.28
C VAL A 270 11.90 31.59 -8.97
N LYS A 271 11.81 31.85 -10.28
CA LYS A 271 10.62 31.53 -11.06
C LYS A 271 10.85 30.16 -11.68
N ALA A 272 10.26 29.14 -11.08
CA ALA A 272 10.18 27.82 -11.68
C ALA A 272 9.23 27.89 -12.88
N GLU A 273 9.74 27.75 -14.10
CA GLU A 273 8.88 27.51 -15.27
C GLU A 273 8.49 26.02 -15.34
N GLY A 274 7.25 25.75 -15.77
CA GLY A 274 6.72 24.40 -16.02
C GLY A 274 6.50 23.55 -14.77
N ASP A 275 5.25 23.45 -14.32
CA ASP A 275 4.87 22.45 -13.31
C ASP A 275 4.82 21.05 -13.93
N LEU A 276 5.17 20.03 -13.13
CA LEU A 276 4.87 18.65 -13.50
C LEU A 276 3.36 18.50 -13.65
N LYS A 277 2.94 17.86 -14.73
CA LYS A 277 1.53 17.51 -14.95
C LYS A 277 1.27 16.15 -14.32
N TYR A 278 0.36 16.15 -13.35
CA TYR A 278 -0.16 14.95 -12.70
C TYR A 278 -1.51 14.58 -13.33
N LEU A 279 -1.99 13.36 -13.06
CA LEU A 279 -3.37 13.01 -13.41
C LEU A 279 -4.34 13.87 -12.59
N SER A 280 -5.38 14.36 -13.24
CA SER A 280 -6.54 14.97 -12.58
C SER A 280 -7.35 13.92 -11.81
N ASP A 281 -8.20 14.35 -10.88
CA ASP A 281 -9.07 13.43 -10.13
C ASP A 281 -9.93 12.53 -11.04
N LYS A 282 -10.41 13.09 -12.17
CA LYS A 282 -11.15 12.33 -13.17
C LYS A 282 -10.27 11.31 -13.88
N GLU A 283 -9.06 11.69 -14.28
CA GLU A 283 -8.13 10.75 -14.92
C GLU A 283 -7.70 9.64 -13.96
N CYS A 284 -7.46 9.96 -12.68
CA CYS A 284 -7.21 8.97 -11.62
C CYS A 284 -8.35 7.95 -11.52
N HIS A 285 -9.60 8.41 -11.50
CA HIS A 285 -10.77 7.53 -11.48
C HIS A 285 -10.87 6.64 -12.72
N ASP A 286 -10.94 7.25 -13.89
CA ASP A 286 -11.22 6.55 -15.15
C ASP A 286 -10.10 5.52 -15.46
N THR A 287 -8.85 5.89 -15.17
CA THR A 287 -7.71 4.99 -15.36
C THR A 287 -7.71 3.85 -14.34
N TRP A 288 -8.07 4.12 -13.08
CA TRP A 288 -8.15 3.06 -12.07
C TRP A 288 -9.26 2.05 -12.37
N GLU A 289 -10.45 2.52 -12.77
CA GLU A 289 -11.55 1.64 -13.22
C GLU A 289 -11.09 0.73 -14.37
N SER A 290 -10.35 1.29 -15.34
CA SER A 290 -9.80 0.52 -16.45
C SER A 290 -8.76 -0.51 -16.00
N ILE A 291 -7.86 -0.12 -15.09
CA ILE A 291 -6.79 -0.98 -14.60
C ILE A 291 -7.33 -2.11 -13.74
N GLN A 292 -8.29 -1.84 -12.85
CA GLN A 292 -8.94 -2.86 -12.00
C GLN A 292 -9.48 -4.03 -12.82
N ASN A 293 -10.12 -3.74 -13.96
CA ASN A 293 -10.65 -4.75 -14.88
C ASN A 293 -9.58 -5.62 -15.55
N THR A 294 -8.29 -5.27 -15.41
CA THR A 294 -7.16 -5.94 -16.07
C THR A 294 -6.08 -6.43 -15.12
N ILE A 295 -6.25 -6.32 -13.80
CA ILE A 295 -5.26 -6.71 -12.77
C ILE A 295 -4.79 -8.16 -12.92
N THR A 296 -5.62 -9.05 -13.46
CA THR A 296 -5.24 -10.45 -13.70
C THR A 296 -4.06 -10.58 -14.68
N ARG A 297 -3.92 -9.67 -15.64
CA ARG A 297 -2.84 -9.71 -16.65
C ARG A 297 -1.44 -9.56 -16.03
N PRO A 298 -1.11 -8.48 -15.28
CA PRO A 298 0.18 -8.39 -14.63
C PRO A 298 0.35 -9.45 -13.53
N TRP A 299 -0.73 -9.84 -12.84
CA TRP A 299 -0.67 -10.91 -11.84
C TRP A 299 -0.18 -12.25 -12.42
N GLU A 300 -0.75 -12.70 -13.54
CA GLU A 300 -0.34 -13.92 -14.23
C GLU A 300 1.13 -13.88 -14.66
N LEU A 301 1.58 -12.73 -15.17
CA LEU A 301 2.99 -12.50 -15.51
C LEU A 301 3.89 -12.68 -14.28
N TRP A 302 3.57 -11.99 -13.18
CA TRP A 302 4.39 -12.05 -11.97
C TRP A 302 4.38 -13.42 -11.31
N CYS A 303 3.25 -14.13 -11.34
CA CYS A 303 3.17 -15.52 -10.90
C CYS A 303 4.15 -16.38 -11.69
N ARG A 304 4.19 -16.24 -13.02
CA ARG A 304 5.12 -16.98 -13.85
C ARG A 304 6.58 -16.64 -13.54
N GLU A 305 6.89 -15.36 -13.31
CA GLU A 305 8.25 -14.92 -12.96
C GLU A 305 8.76 -15.53 -11.65
N VAL A 306 7.90 -15.65 -10.64
CA VAL A 306 8.30 -16.26 -9.36
C VAL A 306 8.34 -17.78 -9.44
N GLU A 307 7.43 -18.40 -10.20
CA GLU A 307 7.37 -19.85 -10.38
C GLU A 307 8.64 -20.42 -11.05
N ILE A 308 9.20 -19.71 -12.03
CA ILE A 308 10.42 -20.17 -12.73
C ILE A 308 11.72 -19.80 -12.01
N SER A 309 11.64 -18.97 -10.97
CA SER A 309 12.81 -18.50 -10.25
C SER A 309 13.31 -19.56 -9.27
N PRO A 310 14.59 -19.96 -9.29
CA PRO A 310 15.12 -20.97 -8.37
C PRO A 310 15.19 -20.49 -6.91
N LEU A 311 14.98 -19.19 -6.66
CA LEU A 311 14.96 -18.60 -5.32
C LEU A 311 13.68 -18.96 -4.56
N TYR A 312 12.54 -18.99 -5.25
CA TYR A 312 11.23 -19.09 -4.60
C TYR A 312 10.76 -20.54 -4.56
N ARG A 313 10.16 -20.92 -3.44
CA ARG A 313 9.55 -22.24 -3.25
C ARG A 313 8.19 -22.05 -2.64
N ASN A 314 7.16 -22.56 -3.28
CA ASN A 314 5.80 -22.57 -2.76
C ASN A 314 5.32 -24.02 -2.70
N ASN A 315 5.45 -24.62 -1.52
CA ASN A 315 5.08 -26.00 -1.22
C ASN A 315 3.71 -26.07 -0.52
N CYS A 316 2.91 -25.00 -0.56
CA CYS A 316 1.52 -25.08 -0.12
C CYS A 316 0.74 -26.06 -1.02
N PRO A 317 -0.14 -26.89 -0.44
CA PRO A 317 -1.01 -27.76 -1.23
C PRO A 317 -1.87 -26.91 -2.17
N SER A 318 -2.28 -27.52 -3.28
CA SER A 318 -3.32 -26.95 -4.15
C SER A 318 -4.61 -27.68 -3.82
N GLY A 319 -5.73 -26.96 -3.74
CA GLY A 319 -7.02 -27.60 -3.50
C GLY A 319 -7.27 -28.69 -4.54
N GLU A 320 -7.70 -29.88 -4.10
CA GLU A 320 -8.30 -30.85 -5.01
C GLU A 320 -9.66 -30.30 -5.46
N ASP A 321 -9.85 -30.18 -6.79
CA ASP A 321 -11.13 -29.80 -7.41
C ASP A 321 -12.26 -30.81 -7.11
#